data_AF-A0A8C1W4Z9-F1
#
_entry.id   AF-A0A8C1W4Z9-F1
#
_cell.length_a   1.000
_cell.length_b   1.000
_cell.length_c   1.000
_cell.angle_alpha   90.00
_cell.angle_beta   90.00
_cell.angle_gamma   90.00
#
_symmetry.space_group_name_H-M   'P 1'
#
loop_
_entity.id
_entity.type
_entity.pdbx_description
1 polymer ?
#
loop_
_entity_poly.entity_id
_entity_poly.type
_entity_poly.pdbx_seq_one_letter_code
_entity_poly.pdbx_strand_id
1 'polypeptide(L)'
;MDSVGVNVIETAALGRPFQLGMLYDCRKDALVPGITLWDKEQLQQSIRDCPQINTVFNVTASDSIEDKSNLLNIDGCLKLSLLSGLINVSGAAKYLSDTKKSFKQQRLTLHYHSTTKFEELTMNHLASGNIAHYEVFDNDTATHVVTAVLYGADACFVFDREVASDEDKSTVKGELKAVFDKLKAISVGAQLDLSLNDKQKTAIQKFSCKFYGDFQLQSNPDSFEDALNVFADLPKLLGEKKELEVPLRVWLYPLDKLHSRAAKLQKDISLGLIKNVESVFETLSITEMKCSDLLKDTPSLAFAEFCDKIMHMKQNCSNYKLSFMKKVGSLIPKIRGDIEKETALTELLLEHEECPFRGSDLEQWVKEKEKDSVIIKTLLNQLIDFGATVEGKLDQILMDLKVKNVVSYTFTSFEWPDVLLSKQKAFLKSQTWLTGSIWETMKKNLKIFKELRLSNGDQTTVFLIASKAHTIHPGSCILLYENGSDEASLNNNLDSFLLDTSIKNLVCYTFSSLDLPDDLLSDQENFLNPQMMKRNSEKKPNAESQTWLTGSIWETMKKNLKIFKELRLSNGDQTTVFLIASKAHTIHPGSCILLYENGSDEA
;
A
#
# COMPACT_ATOMS: atom_id res chain seq x y z
N MET A 1 17.46 11.58 35.77
CA MET A 1 18.14 12.19 34.61
C MET A 1 19.61 11.98 34.85
N ASP A 2 20.14 10.86 34.39
CA ASP A 2 21.58 10.68 34.38
C ASP A 2 22.12 11.67 33.36
N SER A 3 23.06 12.52 33.76
CA SER A 3 23.86 13.31 32.83
C SER A 3 24.36 12.35 31.75
N VAL A 4 24.29 12.73 30.47
CA VAL A 4 24.96 12.02 29.36
C VAL A 4 26.47 12.11 29.62
N GLY A 5 26.92 11.27 30.53
CA GLY A 5 28.25 11.27 31.09
C GLY A 5 29.09 10.26 30.33
N VAL A 6 30.19 10.75 29.77
CA VAL A 6 31.45 10.02 29.55
C VAL A 6 31.57 9.09 28.33
N ASN A 7 30.51 8.65 27.65
CA ASN A 7 30.66 7.43 26.84
C ASN A 7 31.03 7.66 25.37
N VAL A 8 32.14 7.02 24.96
CA VAL A 8 32.46 6.71 23.56
C VAL A 8 31.25 6.07 22.90
N ILE A 9 30.87 6.54 21.71
CA ILE A 9 29.73 5.99 20.96
C ILE A 9 30.25 4.90 20.02
N GLU A 10 29.68 3.71 20.12
CA GLU A 10 29.88 2.63 19.15
C GLU A 10 28.76 2.68 18.11
N THR A 11 29.09 2.65 16.81
CA THR A 11 28.09 2.74 15.74
C THR A 11 28.48 1.92 14.51
N ALA A 12 27.48 1.46 13.75
CA ALA A 12 27.70 0.67 12.53
C ALA A 12 28.14 1.57 11.36
N ALA A 13 29.12 1.10 10.58
CA ALA A 13 29.68 1.86 9.47
C ALA A 13 28.73 1.90 8.26
N LEU A 14 27.99 0.81 7.99
CA LEU A 14 26.97 0.70 6.93
C LEU A 14 27.51 1.00 5.52
N GLY A 15 28.73 0.57 5.23
CA GLY A 15 29.41 0.79 3.95
C GLY A 15 29.88 2.24 3.74
N ARG A 16 29.86 3.08 4.79
CA ARG A 16 30.44 4.42 4.73
C ARG A 16 31.97 4.34 4.93
N PRO A 17 32.77 5.17 4.23
CA PRO A 17 34.23 5.06 4.21
C PRO A 17 34.86 5.68 5.46
N PHE A 18 34.63 5.07 6.63
CA PHE A 18 35.24 5.50 7.88
C PHE A 18 36.76 5.25 7.89
N GLN A 19 37.49 6.16 8.53
CA GLN A 19 38.94 6.07 8.74
C GLN A 19 39.27 6.55 10.16
N LEU A 20 40.35 6.05 10.75
CA LEU A 20 40.86 6.57 12.02
C LEU A 20 41.19 8.06 11.91
N GLY A 21 40.89 8.81 12.97
CA GLY A 21 41.11 10.26 13.02
C GLY A 21 40.10 11.08 12.20
N MET A 22 39.19 10.44 11.47
CA MET A 22 38.14 11.13 10.72
C MET A 22 37.15 11.79 11.69
N LEU A 23 36.71 13.00 11.34
CA LEU A 23 35.71 13.73 12.11
C LEU A 23 34.29 13.29 11.75
N TYR A 24 33.40 13.33 12.74
CA TYR A 24 32.02 12.91 12.61
C TYR A 24 31.06 13.86 13.34
N ASP A 25 29.94 14.19 12.72
CA ASP A 25 28.85 14.94 13.35
C ASP A 25 27.70 13.99 13.73
N CYS A 26 27.69 13.52 14.99
CA CYS A 26 26.61 12.69 15.54
C CYS A 26 25.23 13.36 15.51
N ARG A 27 25.14 14.69 15.36
CA ARG A 27 23.84 15.38 15.22
C ARG A 27 23.18 15.00 13.90
N LYS A 28 23.98 14.88 12.83
CA LYS A 28 23.52 14.65 11.45
C LYS A 28 23.81 13.24 10.94
N ASP A 29 24.56 12.45 11.71
CA ASP A 29 25.17 11.19 11.27
C ASP A 29 26.03 11.33 10.01
N ALA A 30 26.79 12.42 9.95
CA ALA A 30 27.58 12.81 8.78
C ALA A 30 29.09 12.67 9.02
N LEU A 31 29.78 12.07 8.05
CA LEU A 31 31.23 12.07 7.94
C LEU A 31 31.72 13.46 7.51
N VAL A 32 32.85 13.92 8.08
CA VAL A 32 33.52 15.16 7.67
C VAL A 32 34.88 14.80 7.05
N PRO A 33 34.94 14.63 5.72
CA PRO A 33 36.18 14.25 5.04
C PRO A 33 37.16 15.43 4.91
N GLY A 34 38.46 15.12 4.91
CA GLY A 34 39.52 16.07 4.58
C GLY A 34 39.93 17.03 5.71
N ILE A 35 39.24 17.03 6.85
CA ILE A 35 39.58 17.80 8.04
C ILE A 35 39.98 16.82 9.15
N THR A 36 41.15 17.00 9.75
CA THR A 36 41.71 16.11 10.79
C THR A 36 42.23 16.91 11.97
N LEU A 37 42.33 16.27 13.14
CA LEU A 37 42.96 16.86 14.33
C LEU A 37 44.50 16.75 14.31
N TRP A 38 45.01 15.77 13.57
CA TRP A 38 46.42 15.39 13.54
C TRP A 38 46.94 15.38 12.10
N ASP A 39 48.25 15.63 11.98
CA ASP A 39 48.98 15.39 10.74
C ASP A 39 49.02 13.88 10.45
N LYS A 40 49.15 13.52 9.17
CA LYS A 40 49.13 12.13 8.72
C LYS A 40 50.22 11.29 9.39
N GLU A 41 51.42 11.84 9.51
CA GLU A 41 52.58 11.16 10.09
C GLU A 41 52.37 10.88 11.59
N GLN A 42 51.79 11.84 12.32
CA GLN A 42 51.46 11.68 13.74
C GLN A 42 50.39 10.60 13.93
N LEU A 43 49.34 10.62 13.10
CA LEU A 43 48.27 9.65 13.16
C LEU A 43 48.81 8.22 12.93
N GLN A 44 49.64 8.01 11.91
CA GLN A 44 50.18 6.70 11.56
C GLN A 44 51.07 6.08 12.64
N GLN A 45 51.84 6.89 13.38
CA GLN A 45 52.69 6.41 14.48
C GLN A 45 51.87 5.93 15.70
N SER A 46 50.57 6.22 15.72
CA SER A 46 49.69 6.08 16.88
C SER A 46 48.74 4.90 16.80
N ILE A 47 48.72 4.21 15.66
CA ILE A 47 47.78 3.13 15.38
C ILE A 47 48.29 1.85 16.02
N ARG A 48 47.42 1.21 16.79
CA ARG A 48 47.60 -0.17 17.21
C ARG A 48 46.61 -1.03 16.45
N ASP A 49 47.11 -2.08 15.81
CA ASP A 49 46.30 -3.12 15.19
C ASP A 49 46.26 -4.38 16.06
N CYS A 50 45.09 -5.02 16.11
CA CYS A 50 44.87 -6.29 16.80
C CYS A 50 44.03 -7.22 15.91
N PRO A 51 44.47 -8.45 15.63
CA PRO A 51 43.63 -9.42 14.95
C PRO A 51 42.36 -9.72 15.76
N GLN A 52 41.19 -9.55 15.15
CA GLN A 52 39.90 -9.85 15.77
C GLN A 52 39.06 -10.67 14.79
N ILE A 53 39.38 -11.95 14.72
CA ILE A 53 38.80 -12.85 13.72
C ILE A 53 37.57 -13.55 14.31
N ASN A 54 36.40 -13.26 13.74
CA ASN A 54 35.15 -13.94 14.05
C ASN A 54 34.37 -14.16 12.76
N THR A 55 33.64 -15.25 12.62
CA THR A 55 32.76 -15.46 11.47
C THR A 55 31.48 -16.10 11.94
N VAL A 56 30.35 -15.45 11.63
CA VAL A 56 29.02 -15.83 12.07
C VAL A 56 28.10 -15.84 10.87
N PHE A 57 27.21 -16.82 10.84
CA PHE A 57 26.21 -16.95 9.78
C PHE A 57 24.82 -16.96 10.42
N ASN A 58 23.91 -16.17 9.86
CA ASN A 58 22.54 -16.08 10.32
C ASN A 58 21.57 -16.37 9.18
N VAL A 59 20.48 -17.04 9.49
CA VAL A 59 19.39 -17.30 8.53
C VAL A 59 18.10 -16.82 9.16
N THR A 60 17.36 -15.96 8.44
CA THR A 60 16.08 -15.40 8.86
C THR A 60 15.05 -15.51 7.74
N ALA A 61 13.78 -15.63 8.13
CA ALA A 61 12.62 -15.55 7.23
C ALA A 61 11.87 -14.22 7.36
N SER A 62 12.36 -13.31 8.20
CA SER A 62 11.75 -12.01 8.45
C SER A 62 12.41 -10.92 7.60
N ASP A 63 11.60 -9.93 7.19
CA ASP A 63 12.01 -8.77 6.40
C ASP A 63 11.67 -7.44 7.10
N SER A 64 11.26 -7.49 8.38
CA SER A 64 10.86 -6.31 9.16
C SER A 64 12.04 -5.33 9.35
N ILE A 65 11.73 -4.04 9.56
CA ILE A 65 12.76 -3.03 9.86
C ILE A 65 13.57 -3.45 11.11
N GLU A 66 12.90 -3.98 12.13
CA GLU A 66 13.54 -4.40 13.38
C GLU A 66 14.53 -5.55 13.15
N ASP A 67 14.10 -6.61 12.47
CA ASP A 67 14.94 -7.79 12.24
C ASP A 67 16.13 -7.48 11.33
N LYS A 68 15.94 -6.61 10.31
CA LYS A 68 17.05 -6.15 9.47
C LYS A 68 18.05 -5.30 10.23
N SER A 69 17.55 -4.42 11.09
CA SER A 69 18.40 -3.58 11.94
C SER A 69 19.22 -4.45 12.88
N ASN A 70 18.59 -5.43 13.53
CA ASN A 70 19.26 -6.35 14.43
C ASN A 70 20.31 -7.22 13.70
N LEU A 71 20.00 -7.68 12.47
CA LEU A 71 20.91 -8.50 11.68
C LEU A 71 22.24 -7.79 11.36
N LEU A 72 22.19 -6.48 11.16
CA LEU A 72 23.36 -5.62 10.89
C LEU A 72 23.81 -4.81 12.12
N ASN A 73 23.38 -5.19 13.33
CA ASN A 73 23.74 -4.54 14.60
C ASN A 73 23.51 -3.02 14.61
N ILE A 74 22.36 -2.58 14.08
CA ILE A 74 21.89 -1.20 14.05
C ILE A 74 20.91 -1.01 15.22
N ASP A 75 21.27 -0.12 16.15
CA ASP A 75 20.44 0.19 17.31
C ASP A 75 20.16 1.69 17.44
N GLY A 76 19.22 1.98 18.36
CA GLY A 76 18.91 3.32 18.85
C GLY A 76 18.77 4.38 17.76
N CYS A 77 19.54 5.46 17.94
CA CYS A 77 19.46 6.66 17.12
C CYS A 77 19.94 6.46 15.69
N LEU A 78 20.83 5.50 15.43
CA LEU A 78 21.32 5.21 14.08
C LEU A 78 20.19 4.67 13.20
N LYS A 79 19.31 3.82 13.78
CA LYS A 79 18.11 3.31 13.08
C LYS A 79 17.22 4.46 12.60
N LEU A 80 17.01 5.45 13.46
CA LEU A 80 16.16 6.60 13.14
C LEU A 80 16.77 7.45 12.00
N SER A 81 18.09 7.63 12.01
CA SER A 81 18.82 8.33 10.94
C SER A 81 18.76 7.58 9.60
N LEU A 82 18.80 6.25 9.64
CA LEU A 82 18.61 5.41 8.46
C LEU A 82 17.18 5.57 7.91
N LEU A 83 16.16 5.42 8.76
CA LEU A 83 14.75 5.52 8.35
C LEU A 83 14.36 6.90 7.83
N SER A 84 15.05 7.95 8.28
CA SER A 84 14.84 9.33 7.85
C SER A 84 15.67 9.76 6.64
N GLY A 85 16.51 8.86 6.10
CA GLY A 85 17.35 9.14 4.93
C GLY A 85 18.52 10.09 5.20
N LEU A 86 18.94 10.24 6.45
CA LEU A 86 20.16 11.00 6.80
C LEU A 86 21.44 10.26 6.43
N ILE A 87 21.36 8.93 6.31
CA ILE A 87 22.51 8.06 6.05
C ILE A 87 22.35 7.40 4.69
N ASN A 88 23.36 7.59 3.83
CA ASN A 88 23.50 6.83 2.59
C ASN A 88 24.29 5.54 2.88
N VAL A 89 23.65 4.40 2.62
CA VAL A 89 24.25 3.07 2.82
C VAL A 89 24.88 2.54 1.53
N SER A 90 25.92 1.72 1.69
CA SER A 90 26.58 1.05 0.56
C SER A 90 26.89 -0.42 0.89
N GLY A 91 27.43 -1.17 -0.07
CA GLY A 91 27.81 -2.58 0.13
C GLY A 91 26.66 -3.45 0.64
N ALA A 92 26.94 -4.27 1.65
CA ALA A 92 25.96 -5.16 2.30
C ALA A 92 24.77 -4.40 2.88
N ALA A 93 24.99 -3.20 3.42
CA ALA A 93 23.95 -2.40 4.07
C ALA A 93 22.85 -1.93 3.10
N LYS A 94 23.05 -2.00 1.77
CA LYS A 94 21.96 -1.81 0.80
C LYS A 94 20.79 -2.78 0.99
N TYR A 95 21.01 -3.93 1.62
CA TYR A 95 19.98 -4.86 2.07
C TYR A 95 18.85 -4.17 2.87
N LEU A 96 19.18 -3.15 3.67
CA LEU A 96 18.21 -2.40 4.47
C LEU A 96 17.12 -1.71 3.62
N SER A 97 17.46 -1.34 2.38
CA SER A 97 16.55 -0.69 1.44
C SER A 97 15.76 -1.68 0.57
N ASP A 98 16.19 -2.94 0.47
CA ASP A 98 15.47 -3.99 -0.26
C ASP A 98 14.35 -4.54 0.62
N THR A 99 13.15 -3.99 0.51
CA THR A 99 11.95 -4.51 1.17
C THR A 99 11.12 -5.38 0.23
N LYS A 100 10.43 -6.37 0.80
CA LYS A 100 9.35 -7.09 0.13
C LYS A 100 8.36 -6.10 -0.49
N LYS A 101 7.81 -6.49 -1.66
CA LYS A 101 6.83 -5.68 -2.40
C LYS A 101 5.43 -6.31 -2.40
N SER A 102 5.28 -7.47 -1.76
CA SER A 102 4.08 -8.30 -1.77
C SER A 102 4.06 -9.21 -0.54
N PHE A 103 2.88 -9.53 0.01
CA PHE A 103 2.72 -10.58 1.02
C PHE A 103 2.72 -11.98 0.40
N LYS A 104 2.46 -12.10 -0.90
CA LYS A 104 2.60 -13.34 -1.68
C LYS A 104 4.06 -13.70 -1.98
N GLN A 105 4.99 -12.78 -1.73
CA GLN A 105 6.42 -13.05 -1.80
C GLN A 105 6.89 -13.73 -0.50
N GLN A 106 7.51 -14.91 -0.60
CA GLN A 106 8.27 -15.53 0.49
C GLN A 106 9.73 -15.10 0.37
N ARG A 107 10.37 -14.81 1.51
CA ARG A 107 11.75 -14.34 1.57
C ARG A 107 12.53 -15.07 2.66
N LEU A 108 13.72 -15.53 2.31
CA LEU A 108 14.73 -16.02 3.26
C LEU A 108 16.02 -15.23 3.04
N THR A 109 16.68 -14.84 4.11
CA THR A 109 17.98 -14.15 4.03
C THR A 109 19.04 -14.99 4.73
N LEU A 110 20.12 -15.33 4.01
CA LEU A 110 21.36 -15.84 4.58
C LEU A 110 22.33 -14.67 4.73
N HIS A 111 22.74 -14.40 5.96
CA HIS A 111 23.69 -13.36 6.30
C HIS A 111 25.02 -13.98 6.69
N TYR A 112 26.07 -13.51 6.05
CA TYR A 112 27.47 -13.75 6.35
C TYR A 112 28.01 -12.51 7.06
N HIS A 113 28.61 -12.71 8.25
CA HIS A 113 29.33 -11.67 8.97
C HIS A 113 30.73 -12.18 9.32
N SER A 114 31.77 -11.45 8.91
CA SER A 114 33.15 -11.78 9.27
C SER A 114 33.91 -10.56 9.71
N THR A 115 34.56 -10.64 10.87
CA THR A 115 35.49 -9.61 11.38
C THR A 115 36.92 -10.08 11.18
N THR A 116 37.83 -9.14 11.01
CA THR A 116 39.21 -9.42 10.62
C THR A 116 40.21 -8.81 11.59
N LYS A 117 40.16 -7.50 11.78
CA LYS A 117 41.07 -6.74 12.63
C LYS A 117 40.36 -5.58 13.31
N PHE A 118 40.90 -5.17 14.43
CA PHE A 118 40.52 -3.98 15.17
C PHE A 118 41.71 -3.02 15.18
N GLU A 119 41.51 -1.79 14.70
CA GLU A 119 42.52 -0.73 14.75
C GLU A 119 42.05 0.38 15.71
N GLU A 120 42.94 0.83 16.59
CA GLU A 120 42.67 1.89 17.56
C GLU A 120 43.81 2.91 17.65
N LEU A 121 43.46 4.14 18.05
CA LEU A 121 44.43 5.18 18.40
C LEU A 121 44.93 5.01 19.84
N THR A 122 46.24 5.06 20.02
CA THR A 122 46.86 5.04 21.36
C THR A 122 46.65 6.36 22.12
N MET A 123 46.44 6.26 23.43
CA MET A 123 46.12 7.40 24.32
C MET A 123 47.13 8.55 24.30
N ASN A 124 48.37 8.29 23.89
CA ASN A 124 49.45 9.29 23.84
C ASN A 124 49.07 10.50 22.97
N HIS A 125 48.18 10.37 21.98
CA HIS A 125 47.85 11.44 21.03
C HIS A 125 46.53 12.17 21.32
N LEU A 126 45.71 11.65 22.23
CA LEU A 126 44.52 12.34 22.74
C LEU A 126 44.87 13.36 23.83
N ALA A 127 46.12 13.40 24.30
CA ALA A 127 46.60 14.40 25.23
C ALA A 127 46.63 15.79 24.57
N SER A 128 46.18 16.81 25.30
CA SER A 128 45.99 18.20 24.86
C SER A 128 47.28 18.96 24.46
N GLY A 129 48.41 18.29 24.24
CA GLY A 129 49.64 18.85 23.68
C GLY A 129 50.02 18.27 22.31
N ASN A 130 49.30 17.26 21.82
CA ASN A 130 49.64 16.48 20.63
C ASN A 130 48.62 16.66 19.49
N ILE A 131 47.72 17.64 19.59
CA ILE A 131 46.75 17.99 18.54
C ILE A 131 47.38 19.07 17.65
N ALA A 132 47.41 18.85 16.33
CA ALA A 132 48.03 19.77 15.38
C ALA A 132 47.09 20.91 14.95
N HIS A 133 45.80 20.60 14.78
CA HIS A 133 44.82 21.53 14.19
C HIS A 133 43.72 21.90 15.19
N TYR A 134 43.98 22.88 16.05
CA TYR A 134 43.00 23.34 17.04
C TYR A 134 41.84 24.12 16.43
N GLU A 135 41.98 24.68 15.22
CA GLU A 135 40.92 25.48 14.59
C GLU A 135 39.67 24.63 14.29
N VAL A 136 39.82 23.31 14.19
CA VAL A 136 38.73 22.35 14.02
C VAL A 136 37.67 22.50 15.12
N PHE A 137 38.06 22.82 16.35
CA PHE A 137 37.14 22.93 17.47
C PHE A 137 36.25 24.17 17.41
N ASP A 138 36.65 25.21 16.67
CA ASP A 138 35.92 26.47 16.57
C ASP A 138 34.88 26.47 15.42
N ASN A 139 34.94 25.50 14.50
CA ASN A 139 34.14 25.50 13.26
C ASN A 139 32.72 24.90 13.37
N ASP A 140 32.33 24.35 14.53
CA ASP A 140 31.04 23.64 14.76
C ASP A 140 30.71 22.53 13.73
N THR A 141 31.72 22.06 12.99
CA THR A 141 31.55 21.12 11.87
C THR A 141 31.40 19.67 12.30
N ALA A 142 31.95 19.29 13.45
CA ALA A 142 31.97 17.92 13.95
C ALA A 142 31.81 17.90 15.47
N THR A 143 31.28 16.80 15.99
CA THR A 143 31.10 16.60 17.44
C THR A 143 31.99 15.49 17.99
N HIS A 144 32.43 14.57 17.13
CA HIS A 144 33.24 13.40 17.51
C HIS A 144 34.39 13.17 16.52
N VAL A 145 35.37 12.39 16.94
CA VAL A 145 36.45 11.85 16.10
C VAL A 145 36.48 10.33 16.20
N VAL A 146 36.78 9.64 15.10
CA VAL A 146 36.91 8.18 15.06
C VAL A 146 38.23 7.77 15.73
N THR A 147 38.14 7.02 16.83
CA THR A 147 39.31 6.56 17.59
C THR A 147 39.56 5.06 17.48
N ALA A 148 38.57 4.28 17.06
CA ALA A 148 38.76 2.87 16.73
C ALA A 148 37.83 2.43 15.59
N VAL A 149 38.27 1.42 14.83
CA VAL A 149 37.53 0.82 13.72
C VAL A 149 37.71 -0.70 13.78
N LEU A 150 36.58 -1.42 13.74
CA LEU A 150 36.54 -2.86 13.52
C LEU A 150 36.29 -3.10 12.03
N TYR A 151 37.22 -3.79 11.38
CA TYR A 151 37.15 -4.13 9.97
C TYR A 151 36.63 -5.55 9.75
N GLY A 152 36.12 -5.78 8.56
CA GLY A 152 35.64 -7.07 8.10
C GLY A 152 34.81 -6.94 6.83
N ALA A 153 33.84 -7.82 6.65
CA ALA A 153 32.87 -7.73 5.56
C ALA A 153 31.56 -8.44 5.93
N ASP A 154 30.46 -7.88 5.46
CA ASP A 154 29.14 -8.49 5.49
C ASP A 154 28.69 -8.92 4.08
N ALA A 155 27.82 -9.93 4.03
CA ALA A 155 27.05 -10.26 2.83
C ALA A 155 25.67 -10.81 3.18
N CYS A 156 24.66 -10.35 2.46
CA CYS A 156 23.27 -10.79 2.52
C CYS A 156 22.88 -11.43 1.18
N PHE A 157 22.54 -12.72 1.23
CA PHE A 157 21.90 -13.44 0.14
C PHE A 157 20.40 -13.49 0.40
N VAL A 158 19.64 -12.76 -0.40
CA VAL A 158 18.19 -12.64 -0.29
C VAL A 158 17.54 -13.58 -1.30
N PHE A 159 16.92 -14.63 -0.79
CA PHE A 159 16.20 -15.63 -1.58
C PHE A 159 14.71 -15.28 -1.62
N ASP A 160 14.23 -14.91 -2.80
CA ASP A 160 12.84 -14.52 -3.03
C ASP A 160 12.11 -15.55 -3.87
N ARG A 161 10.91 -15.91 -3.42
CA ARG A 161 9.95 -16.73 -4.17
C ARG A 161 8.60 -16.03 -4.24
N GLU A 162 8.11 -15.79 -5.45
CA GLU A 162 6.73 -15.36 -5.68
C GLU A 162 5.79 -16.57 -5.61
N VAL A 163 4.66 -16.41 -4.93
CA VAL A 163 3.66 -17.46 -4.75
C VAL A 163 2.40 -17.09 -5.52
N ALA A 164 1.97 -17.98 -6.42
CA ALA A 164 0.73 -17.80 -7.16
C ALA A 164 -0.49 -17.97 -6.24
N SER A 165 -1.64 -17.41 -6.65
CA SER A 165 -2.82 -17.36 -5.76
C SER A 165 -3.53 -18.71 -5.59
N ASP A 166 -3.27 -19.66 -6.50
CA ASP A 166 -3.79 -21.01 -6.56
C ASP A 166 -2.85 -22.06 -5.94
N GLU A 167 -1.61 -21.68 -5.59
CA GLU A 167 -0.68 -22.58 -4.92
C GLU A 167 -1.16 -22.97 -3.51
N ASP A 168 -1.00 -24.24 -3.17
CA ASP A 168 -1.37 -24.75 -1.85
C ASP A 168 -0.46 -24.20 -0.75
N LYS A 169 -1.07 -23.54 0.23
CA LYS A 169 -0.35 -22.90 1.35
C LYS A 169 0.49 -23.88 2.16
N SER A 170 0.05 -25.13 2.29
CA SER A 170 0.77 -26.15 3.06
C SER A 170 2.04 -26.60 2.35
N THR A 171 1.97 -26.74 1.02
CA THR A 171 3.07 -27.07 0.13
C THR A 171 4.12 -25.96 0.14
N VAL A 172 3.70 -24.69 -0.04
CA VAL A 172 4.59 -23.52 0.02
C VAL A 172 5.32 -23.44 1.36
N LYS A 173 4.61 -23.67 2.47
CA LYS A 173 5.21 -23.70 3.82
C LYS A 173 6.23 -24.83 3.98
N GLY A 174 5.93 -26.01 3.44
CA GLY A 174 6.84 -27.16 3.45
C GLY A 174 8.12 -26.89 2.65
N GLU A 175 7.99 -26.30 1.47
CA GLU A 175 9.12 -25.91 0.61
C GLU A 175 9.98 -24.83 1.28
N LEU A 176 9.38 -23.78 1.85
CA LEU A 176 10.10 -22.73 2.57
C LEU A 176 10.90 -23.31 3.75
N LYS A 177 10.28 -24.20 4.53
CA LYS A 177 10.95 -24.86 5.66
C LYS A 177 12.12 -25.71 5.19
N ALA A 178 11.96 -26.47 4.11
CA ALA A 178 13.04 -27.30 3.57
C ALA A 178 14.25 -26.48 3.14
N VAL A 179 14.03 -25.34 2.46
CA VAL A 179 15.11 -24.42 2.06
C VAL A 179 15.74 -23.75 3.29
N PHE A 180 14.94 -23.30 4.25
CA PHE A 180 15.43 -22.71 5.49
C PHE A 180 16.31 -23.68 6.29
N ASP A 181 15.87 -24.92 6.48
CA ASP A 181 16.62 -25.96 7.19
C ASP A 181 17.93 -26.28 6.45
N LYS A 182 17.94 -26.23 5.11
CA LYS A 182 19.16 -26.40 4.32
C LYS A 182 20.15 -25.24 4.50
N LEU A 183 19.68 -24.00 4.43
CA LEU A 183 20.51 -22.81 4.70
C LEU A 183 21.07 -22.84 6.12
N LYS A 184 20.27 -23.26 7.10
CA LYS A 184 20.72 -23.46 8.48
C LYS A 184 21.79 -24.54 8.59
N ALA A 185 21.65 -25.67 7.90
CA ALA A 185 22.67 -26.72 7.91
C ALA A 185 24.01 -26.22 7.34
N ILE A 186 23.96 -25.44 6.24
CA ILE A 186 25.15 -24.80 5.65
C ILE A 186 25.78 -23.81 6.62
N SER A 187 24.97 -23.01 7.33
CA SER A 187 25.45 -22.01 8.30
C SER A 187 26.22 -22.61 9.49
N VAL A 188 26.03 -23.89 9.81
CA VAL A 188 26.70 -24.58 10.93
C VAL A 188 27.97 -25.33 10.47
N GLY A 189 28.34 -25.22 9.18
CA GLY A 189 29.48 -25.96 8.63
C GLY A 189 29.26 -27.47 8.59
N ALA A 190 28.00 -27.92 8.69
CA ALA A 190 27.69 -29.32 8.48
C ALA A 190 27.92 -29.64 7.01
N GLN A 191 29.05 -30.28 6.73
CA GLN A 191 29.37 -30.95 5.47
C GLN A 191 28.49 -32.21 5.31
N LEU A 192 27.20 -32.07 5.61
CA LEU A 192 26.18 -33.07 5.35
C LEU A 192 25.97 -33.07 3.86
N ASP A 193 26.34 -34.21 3.26
CA ASP A 193 26.05 -34.64 1.91
C ASP A 193 25.01 -33.73 1.24
N LEU A 194 25.46 -32.92 0.28
CA LEU A 194 24.65 -31.97 -0.48
C LEU A 194 23.61 -32.68 -1.37
N SER A 195 23.36 -33.98 -1.14
CA SER A 195 22.33 -34.78 -1.77
C SER A 195 20.94 -34.24 -1.38
N LEU A 196 20.52 -33.23 -2.14
CA LEU A 196 19.15 -32.75 -2.14
C LEU A 196 18.25 -33.89 -2.63
N ASN A 197 17.23 -34.22 -1.85
CA ASN A 197 16.16 -35.08 -2.38
C ASN A 197 15.42 -34.32 -3.50
N ASP A 198 14.74 -35.04 -4.39
CA ASP A 198 14.12 -34.42 -5.57
C ASP A 198 13.10 -33.34 -5.21
N LYS A 199 12.41 -33.47 -4.06
CA LYS A 199 11.48 -32.45 -3.56
C LYS A 199 12.19 -31.16 -3.15
N GLN A 200 13.36 -31.26 -2.52
CA GLN A 200 14.18 -30.11 -2.15
C GLN A 200 14.76 -29.41 -3.38
N LYS A 201 15.20 -30.15 -4.40
CA LYS A 201 15.67 -29.57 -5.66
C LYS A 201 14.58 -28.75 -6.33
N THR A 202 13.39 -29.31 -6.47
CA THR A 202 12.24 -28.59 -7.05
C THR A 202 11.86 -27.37 -6.23
N ALA A 203 11.95 -27.43 -4.89
CA ALA A 203 11.69 -26.28 -4.03
C ALA A 203 12.71 -25.15 -4.23
N ILE A 204 13.99 -25.50 -4.30
CA ILE A 204 15.11 -24.56 -4.45
C ILE A 204 15.04 -23.81 -5.79
N GLN A 205 14.72 -24.52 -6.88
CA GLN A 205 14.61 -23.93 -8.23
C GLN A 205 13.52 -22.85 -8.36
N LYS A 206 12.60 -22.74 -7.38
CA LYS A 206 11.57 -21.69 -7.34
C LYS A 206 12.05 -20.39 -6.68
N PHE A 207 13.24 -20.37 -6.08
CA PHE A 207 13.81 -19.18 -5.45
C PHE A 207 14.79 -18.49 -6.40
N SER A 208 14.64 -17.19 -6.51
CA SER A 208 15.67 -16.30 -7.07
C SER A 208 16.59 -15.81 -5.95
N CYS A 209 17.82 -15.46 -6.28
CA CYS A 209 18.77 -14.85 -5.34
C CYS A 209 19.06 -13.40 -5.72
N LYS A 210 19.17 -12.52 -4.72
CA LYS A 210 19.80 -11.21 -4.83
C LYS A 210 20.92 -11.11 -3.81
N PHE A 211 22.05 -10.55 -4.25
CA PHE A 211 23.23 -10.38 -3.41
C PHE A 211 23.47 -8.92 -3.04
N TYR A 212 23.70 -8.68 -1.75
CA TYR A 212 24.21 -7.42 -1.23
C TYR A 212 25.41 -7.74 -0.35
N GLY A 213 26.62 -7.32 -0.72
CA GLY A 213 27.79 -7.61 0.08
C GLY A 213 28.91 -6.61 -0.14
N ASP A 214 29.90 -6.67 0.75
CA ASP A 214 31.09 -5.83 0.72
C ASP A 214 32.22 -6.45 -0.13
N PHE A 215 31.87 -7.40 -0.99
CA PHE A 215 32.82 -8.19 -1.79
C PHE A 215 32.76 -7.77 -3.26
N GLN A 216 33.93 -7.74 -3.91
CA GLN A 216 34.01 -7.57 -5.35
C GLN A 216 33.81 -8.91 -6.06
N LEU A 217 32.63 -9.10 -6.65
CA LEU A 217 32.30 -10.28 -7.45
C LEU A 217 32.45 -9.99 -8.94
N GLN A 218 32.82 -11.01 -9.73
CA GLN A 218 32.78 -10.93 -11.21
C GLN A 218 31.34 -10.87 -11.71
N SER A 219 30.46 -11.66 -11.09
CA SER A 219 29.03 -11.69 -11.35
C SER A 219 28.28 -11.95 -10.05
N ASN A 220 27.15 -11.25 -9.86
CA ASN A 220 26.29 -11.50 -8.71
C ASN A 220 25.50 -12.80 -8.90
N PRO A 221 25.28 -13.59 -7.84
CA PRO A 221 24.46 -14.79 -7.91
C PRO A 221 22.99 -14.44 -8.12
N ASP A 222 22.31 -15.16 -9.01
CA ASP A 222 20.87 -15.03 -9.27
C ASP A 222 20.09 -16.32 -8.95
N SER A 223 20.79 -17.43 -8.71
CA SER A 223 20.25 -18.74 -8.33
C SER A 223 20.73 -19.17 -6.93
N PHE A 224 20.12 -20.24 -6.40
CA PHE A 224 20.54 -20.81 -5.12
C PHE A 224 21.91 -21.47 -5.22
N GLU A 225 22.18 -22.19 -6.30
CA GLU A 225 23.45 -22.86 -6.55
C GLU A 225 24.59 -21.85 -6.69
N ASP A 226 24.39 -20.76 -7.42
CA ASP A 226 25.38 -19.69 -7.55
C ASP A 226 25.65 -19.02 -6.21
N ALA A 227 24.61 -18.80 -5.41
CA ALA A 227 24.75 -18.25 -4.08
C ALA A 227 25.62 -19.15 -3.19
N LEU A 228 25.48 -20.48 -3.27
CA LEU A 228 26.33 -21.40 -2.51
C LEU A 228 27.79 -21.41 -2.98
N ASN A 229 28.03 -21.29 -4.29
CA ASN A 229 29.38 -21.18 -4.83
C ASN A 229 30.06 -19.90 -4.33
N VAL A 230 29.38 -18.75 -4.43
CA VAL A 230 29.88 -17.49 -3.91
C VAL A 230 30.10 -17.57 -2.40
N PHE A 231 29.15 -18.14 -1.66
CA PHE A 231 29.24 -18.31 -0.21
C PHE A 231 30.48 -19.11 0.22
N ALA A 232 30.80 -20.19 -0.49
CA ALA A 232 31.99 -21.01 -0.22
C ALA A 232 33.31 -20.26 -0.45
N ASP A 233 33.31 -19.26 -1.33
CA ASP A 233 34.48 -18.46 -1.67
C ASP A 233 34.62 -17.16 -0.87
N LEU A 234 33.57 -16.67 -0.19
CA LEU A 234 33.60 -15.43 0.61
C LEU A 234 34.83 -15.28 1.51
N PRO A 235 35.27 -16.30 2.28
CA PRO A 235 36.47 -16.15 3.12
C PRO A 235 37.75 -15.87 2.32
N LYS A 236 37.84 -16.34 1.07
CA LYS A 236 39.01 -16.14 0.19
C LYS A 236 38.97 -14.76 -0.49
N LEU A 237 37.77 -14.21 -0.67
CA LEU A 237 37.54 -12.94 -1.38
C LEU A 237 37.96 -11.69 -0.59
N LEU A 238 38.32 -11.82 0.68
CA LEU A 238 38.93 -10.72 1.45
C LEU A 238 40.39 -10.42 1.04
N GLY A 239 41.00 -11.29 0.23
CA GLY A 239 42.40 -11.21 -0.17
C GLY A 239 43.34 -11.91 0.81
N GLU A 240 44.51 -12.34 0.33
CA GLU A 240 45.48 -13.13 1.13
C GLU A 240 45.94 -12.40 2.39
N LYS A 241 46.00 -11.06 2.33
CA LYS A 241 46.33 -10.17 3.44
C LYS A 241 45.13 -9.40 4.01
N LYS A 242 43.91 -9.79 3.63
CA LYS A 242 42.65 -9.12 4.03
C LYS A 242 42.56 -7.65 3.61
N GLU A 243 43.21 -7.29 2.52
CA GLU A 243 43.34 -5.91 2.02
C GLU A 243 42.04 -5.31 1.47
N LEU A 244 41.01 -6.13 1.27
CA LEU A 244 39.70 -5.71 0.75
C LEU A 244 38.63 -5.58 1.85
N GLU A 245 39.03 -5.65 3.11
CA GLU A 245 38.13 -5.44 4.25
C GLU A 245 37.60 -4.00 4.32
N VAL A 246 36.39 -3.85 4.82
CA VAL A 246 35.71 -2.56 5.01
C VAL A 246 35.44 -2.30 6.49
N PRO A 247 35.27 -1.03 6.91
CA PRO A 247 34.80 -0.72 8.25
C PRO A 247 33.42 -1.34 8.49
N LEU A 248 33.26 -2.08 9.59
CA LEU A 248 31.98 -2.64 10.03
C LEU A 248 31.41 -1.86 11.21
N ARG A 249 32.24 -1.59 12.23
CA ARG A 249 31.88 -0.76 13.39
C ARG A 249 32.96 0.26 13.70
N VAL A 250 32.56 1.38 14.28
CA VAL A 250 33.46 2.47 14.65
C VAL A 250 33.15 2.99 16.05
N TRP A 251 34.20 3.44 16.73
CA TRP A 251 34.13 4.08 18.04
C TRP A 251 34.43 5.56 17.89
N LEU A 252 33.51 6.38 18.37
CA LEU A 252 33.51 7.82 18.23
C LEU A 252 33.79 8.45 19.59
N TYR A 253 34.91 9.15 19.69
CA TYR A 253 35.30 9.88 20.88
C TYR A 253 34.81 11.34 20.80
N PRO A 254 34.14 11.85 21.84
CA PRO A 254 33.59 13.20 21.84
C PRO A 254 34.68 14.27 21.86
N LEU A 255 34.59 15.24 20.94
CA LEU A 255 35.58 16.32 20.80
C LEU A 255 35.58 17.27 22.01
N ASP A 256 34.46 17.39 22.71
CA ASP A 256 34.32 18.29 23.86
C ASP A 256 35.09 17.84 25.10
N LYS A 257 35.58 16.60 25.08
CA LYS A 257 36.54 16.08 26.07
C LYS A 257 37.98 16.44 25.72
N LEU A 258 38.28 16.70 24.44
CA LEU A 258 39.58 17.15 23.99
C LEU A 258 39.71 18.68 24.13
N HIS A 259 38.64 19.42 23.84
CA HIS A 259 38.64 20.87 23.94
C HIS A 259 37.25 21.42 24.28
N SER A 260 37.17 22.34 25.25
CA SER A 260 35.89 22.81 25.81
C SER A 260 35.00 23.58 24.83
N ARG A 261 35.58 24.16 23.77
CA ARG A 261 34.85 24.89 22.71
C ARG A 261 34.22 23.98 21.65
N ALA A 262 34.59 22.70 21.62
CA ALA A 262 34.10 21.80 20.59
C ALA A 262 32.58 21.64 20.64
N ALA A 263 31.98 21.45 19.47
CA ALA A 263 30.57 21.13 19.36
C ALA A 263 30.23 19.81 20.06
N LYS A 264 28.99 19.69 20.53
CA LYS A 264 28.53 18.56 21.34
C LYS A 264 27.28 17.91 20.76
N LEU A 265 27.17 16.61 20.98
CA LEU A 265 25.88 15.94 20.99
C LEU A 265 25.20 16.26 22.33
N GLN A 266 24.13 17.02 22.30
CA GLN A 266 23.49 17.54 23.52
C GLN A 266 22.42 16.59 24.07
N LYS A 267 21.67 15.94 23.17
CA LYS A 267 20.54 15.08 23.53
C LYS A 267 20.51 13.83 22.66
N ASP A 268 20.04 12.76 23.25
CA ASP A 268 19.65 11.54 22.56
C ASP A 268 18.11 11.46 22.45
N ILE A 269 17.60 10.64 21.54
CA ILE A 269 16.17 10.42 21.33
C ILE A 269 15.76 9.13 22.04
N SER A 270 14.65 9.16 22.78
CA SER A 270 14.20 8.00 23.54
C SER A 270 13.84 6.82 22.63
N LEU A 271 14.17 5.61 23.11
CA LEU A 271 13.85 4.36 22.41
C LEU A 271 12.36 4.20 22.13
N GLY A 272 11.49 4.75 23.00
CA GLY A 272 10.04 4.73 22.79
C GLY A 272 9.63 5.50 21.53
N LEU A 273 10.16 6.70 21.32
CA LEU A 273 9.87 7.47 20.11
C LEU A 273 10.48 6.84 18.86
N ILE A 274 11.68 6.27 18.96
CA ILE A 274 12.30 5.54 17.84
C ILE A 274 11.38 4.41 17.38
N LYS A 275 10.86 3.60 18.31
CA LYS A 275 9.92 2.51 18.01
C LYS A 275 8.60 3.03 17.42
N ASN A 276 8.08 4.14 17.90
CA ASN A 276 6.86 4.73 17.35
C ASN A 276 7.05 5.19 15.90
N VAL A 277 8.17 5.86 15.59
CA VAL A 277 8.51 6.26 14.21
C VAL A 277 8.70 5.04 13.31
N GLU A 278 9.41 4.01 13.79
CA GLU A 278 9.57 2.73 13.10
C GLU A 278 8.23 2.08 12.77
N SER A 279 7.29 2.05 13.72
CA SER A 279 5.93 1.52 13.53
C SER A 279 5.16 2.24 12.42
N VAL A 280 5.29 3.56 12.31
CA VAL A 280 4.66 4.35 11.22
C VAL A 280 5.21 3.91 9.86
N PHE A 281 6.54 3.80 9.73
CA PHE A 281 7.18 3.34 8.49
C PHE A 281 6.78 1.91 8.11
N GLU A 282 6.74 1.00 9.09
CA GLU A 282 6.35 -0.39 8.90
C GLU A 282 4.89 -0.49 8.43
N THR A 283 3.98 0.23 9.08
CA THR A 283 2.53 0.25 8.74
C THR A 283 2.26 0.77 7.33
N LEU A 284 2.95 1.83 6.92
CA LEU A 284 2.84 2.36 5.56
C LEU A 284 3.37 1.35 4.53
N SER A 285 4.49 0.69 4.83
CA SER A 285 5.10 -0.32 3.95
C SER A 285 4.21 -1.57 3.82
N ILE A 286 3.60 -2.00 4.92
CA ILE A 286 2.62 -3.10 4.94
C ILE A 286 1.42 -2.77 4.06
N THR A 287 0.88 -1.56 4.19
CA THR A 287 -0.25 -1.09 3.37
C THR A 287 0.10 -1.10 1.88
N GLU A 288 1.28 -0.61 1.50
CA GLU A 288 1.77 -0.64 0.11
C GLU A 288 1.92 -2.07 -0.44
N MET A 289 2.42 -3.01 0.37
CA MET A 289 2.54 -4.42 -0.02
C MET A 289 1.18 -5.05 -0.27
N LYS A 290 0.20 -4.85 0.63
CA LYS A 290 -1.16 -5.39 0.45
C LYS A 290 -1.87 -4.76 -0.75
N CYS A 291 -1.71 -3.45 -0.98
CA CYS A 291 -2.22 -2.81 -2.18
C CYS A 291 -1.59 -3.41 -3.44
N SER A 292 -0.29 -3.73 -3.42
CA SER A 292 0.39 -4.38 -4.55
C SER A 292 -0.16 -5.78 -4.84
N ASP A 293 -0.58 -6.52 -3.80
CA ASP A 293 -1.24 -7.81 -3.96
C ASP A 293 -2.65 -7.70 -4.53
N LEU A 294 -3.41 -6.70 -4.08
CA LEU A 294 -4.75 -6.41 -4.59
C LEU A 294 -4.72 -5.97 -6.06
N LEU A 295 -3.73 -5.17 -6.47
CA LEU A 295 -3.56 -4.76 -7.87
C LEU A 295 -3.32 -5.93 -8.83
N LYS A 296 -2.77 -7.04 -8.33
CA LYS A 296 -2.55 -8.28 -9.10
C LYS A 296 -3.75 -9.23 -9.07
N ASP A 297 -4.80 -8.95 -8.29
CA ASP A 297 -5.97 -9.84 -8.18
C ASP A 297 -6.96 -9.63 -9.34
N THR A 298 -7.77 -10.66 -9.61
CA THR A 298 -8.70 -10.70 -10.75
C THR A 298 -9.62 -9.48 -10.86
N PRO A 299 -10.23 -8.97 -9.76
CA PRO A 299 -11.08 -7.78 -9.85
C PRO A 299 -10.35 -6.52 -10.34
N SER A 300 -9.09 -6.31 -9.92
CA SER A 300 -8.28 -5.17 -10.38
C SER A 300 -7.87 -5.30 -11.84
N LEU A 301 -7.65 -6.52 -12.32
CA LEU A 301 -7.36 -6.77 -13.73
C LEU A 301 -8.60 -6.63 -14.62
N ALA A 302 -9.79 -6.88 -14.06
CA ALA A 302 -11.07 -6.82 -14.75
C ALA A 302 -11.69 -5.41 -14.80
N PHE A 303 -11.51 -4.62 -13.74
CA PHE A 303 -12.19 -3.33 -13.59
C PHE A 303 -11.19 -2.21 -13.26
N ALA A 304 -11.07 -1.25 -14.18
CA ALA A 304 -10.12 -0.14 -14.08
C ALA A 304 -10.38 0.72 -12.84
N GLU A 305 -11.63 0.94 -12.48
CA GLU A 305 -12.04 1.80 -11.36
C GLU A 305 -11.65 1.20 -10.00
N PHE A 306 -11.75 -0.13 -9.88
CA PHE A 306 -11.30 -0.84 -8.68
C PHE A 306 -9.76 -0.79 -8.59
N CYS A 307 -9.07 -1.00 -9.71
CA CYS A 307 -7.62 -0.87 -9.82
C CYS A 307 -7.14 0.54 -9.42
N ASP A 308 -7.77 1.58 -9.96
CA ASP A 308 -7.42 2.98 -9.74
C ASP A 308 -7.51 3.35 -8.26
N LYS A 309 -8.56 2.92 -7.56
CA LYS A 309 -8.68 3.17 -6.12
C LYS A 309 -7.52 2.58 -5.32
N ILE A 310 -7.12 1.35 -5.64
CA ILE A 310 -6.00 0.68 -4.95
C ILE A 310 -4.67 1.36 -5.30
N MET A 311 -4.48 1.72 -6.57
CA MET A 311 -3.29 2.43 -7.04
C MET A 311 -3.14 3.79 -6.35
N HIS A 312 -4.23 4.57 -6.22
CA HIS A 312 -4.22 5.83 -5.50
C HIS A 312 -3.85 5.65 -4.02
N MET A 313 -4.41 4.66 -3.33
CA MET A 313 -4.04 4.39 -1.93
C MET A 313 -2.53 4.10 -1.80
N LYS A 314 -2.00 3.22 -2.65
CA LYS A 314 -0.58 2.88 -2.67
C LYS A 314 0.30 4.12 -2.89
N GLN A 315 -0.04 4.96 -3.87
CA GLN A 315 0.69 6.20 -4.15
C GLN A 315 0.61 7.19 -2.98
N ASN A 316 -0.56 7.35 -2.36
CA ASN A 316 -0.74 8.23 -1.21
C ASN A 316 0.13 7.79 -0.03
N CYS A 317 0.20 6.48 0.26
CA CYS A 317 1.10 5.94 1.28
C CYS A 317 2.57 6.23 0.97
N SER A 318 3.02 6.04 -0.27
CA SER A 318 4.40 6.33 -0.68
C SER A 318 4.76 7.81 -0.55
N ASN A 319 3.85 8.69 -0.96
CA ASN A 319 4.03 10.14 -0.86
C ASN A 319 4.06 10.59 0.60
N TYR A 320 3.15 10.08 1.44
CA TYR A 320 3.13 10.38 2.87
C TYR A 320 4.38 9.85 3.58
N LYS A 321 4.80 8.62 3.28
CA LYS A 321 6.04 8.02 3.82
C LYS A 321 7.25 8.90 3.52
N LEU A 322 7.38 9.41 2.29
CA LEU A 322 8.46 10.33 1.90
C LEU A 322 8.37 11.67 2.65
N SER A 323 7.17 12.23 2.82
CA SER A 323 6.96 13.47 3.57
C SER A 323 7.33 13.31 5.04
N PHE A 324 6.86 12.22 5.66
CA PHE A 324 7.15 11.86 7.04
C PHE A 324 8.66 11.64 7.25
N MET A 325 9.32 10.91 6.34
CA MET A 325 10.77 10.75 6.31
C MET A 325 11.52 12.08 6.35
N LYS A 326 11.15 13.03 5.48
CA LYS A 326 11.77 14.37 5.44
C LYS A 326 11.53 15.15 6.73
N LYS A 327 10.32 15.11 7.29
CA LYS A 327 10.00 15.77 8.57
C LYS A 327 10.86 15.21 9.69
N VAL A 328 10.89 13.89 9.87
CA VAL A 328 11.72 13.20 10.88
C VAL A 328 13.21 13.55 10.68
N GLY A 329 13.72 13.46 9.46
CA GLY A 329 15.12 13.79 9.13
C GLY A 329 15.50 15.24 9.42
N SER A 330 14.55 16.17 9.34
CA SER A 330 14.78 17.57 9.72
C SER A 330 14.79 17.82 11.23
N LEU A 331 14.08 16.98 12.00
CA LEU A 331 13.97 17.12 13.46
C LEU A 331 15.15 16.49 14.19
N ILE A 332 15.66 15.34 13.73
CA ILE A 332 16.75 14.62 14.43
C ILE A 332 17.96 15.53 14.71
N PRO A 333 18.53 16.26 13.73
CA PRO A 333 19.71 17.08 13.99
C PRO A 333 19.42 18.25 14.93
N LYS A 334 18.22 18.82 14.86
CA LYS A 334 17.79 19.91 15.74
C LYS A 334 17.62 19.45 17.18
N ILE A 335 17.04 18.27 17.39
CA ILE A 335 16.88 17.67 18.72
C ILE A 335 18.24 17.34 19.32
N ARG A 336 19.10 16.64 18.55
CA ARG A 336 20.45 16.28 18.97
C ARG A 336 21.36 17.47 19.23
N GLY A 337 21.11 18.60 18.54
CA GLY A 337 21.80 19.88 18.73
C GLY A 337 21.16 20.82 19.76
N ASP A 338 20.12 20.40 20.48
CA ASP A 338 19.37 21.20 21.46
C ASP A 338 18.69 22.48 20.90
N ILE A 339 18.41 22.49 19.60
CA ILE A 339 17.64 23.57 18.94
C ILE A 339 16.14 23.33 19.16
N GLU A 340 15.70 22.08 19.10
CA GLU A 340 14.32 21.68 19.36
C GLU A 340 14.26 20.62 20.46
N LYS A 341 13.13 20.53 21.17
CA LYS A 341 12.90 19.50 22.18
C LYS A 341 12.38 18.23 21.52
N GLU A 342 12.58 17.10 22.19
CA GLU A 342 12.04 15.81 21.78
C GLU A 342 10.50 15.82 21.63
N THR A 343 9.81 16.76 22.30
CA THR A 343 8.38 16.99 22.13
C THR A 343 7.98 17.30 20.69
N ALA A 344 8.85 17.90 19.87
CA ALA A 344 8.56 18.13 18.45
C ALA A 344 8.35 16.82 17.67
N LEU A 345 9.09 15.76 18.00
CA LEU A 345 8.88 14.43 17.42
C LEU A 345 7.60 13.78 17.96
N THR A 346 7.25 14.06 19.22
CA THR A 346 5.98 13.62 19.82
C THR A 346 4.78 14.29 19.13
N GLU A 347 4.85 15.59 18.90
CA GLU A 347 3.85 16.37 18.16
C GLU A 347 3.67 15.83 16.74
N LEU A 348 4.77 15.51 16.04
CA LEU A 348 4.71 14.89 14.71
C LEU A 348 3.98 13.53 14.71
N LEU A 349 4.18 12.72 15.75
CA LEU A 349 3.47 11.44 15.91
C LEU A 349 1.99 11.66 16.26
N LEU A 350 1.65 12.69 17.04
CA LEU A 350 0.26 13.05 17.30
C LEU A 350 -0.44 13.54 16.03
N GLU A 351 0.21 14.38 15.23
CA GLU A 351 -0.28 14.77 13.89
C GLU A 351 -0.55 13.55 13.02
N HIS A 352 0.31 12.52 13.08
CA HIS A 352 0.10 11.27 12.35
C HIS A 352 -1.15 10.51 12.83
N GLU A 353 -1.40 10.43 14.13
CA GLU A 353 -2.59 9.74 14.67
C GLU A 353 -3.91 10.47 14.34
N GLU A 354 -3.86 11.78 14.13
CA GLU A 354 -5.01 12.59 13.72
C GLU A 354 -5.23 12.58 12.19
N CYS A 355 -4.24 12.14 11.41
CA CYS A 355 -4.29 12.16 9.95
C CYS A 355 -4.99 10.90 9.34
N PRO A 356 -5.36 10.87 8.05
CA PRO A 356 -6.08 9.76 7.42
C PRO A 356 -5.10 8.65 6.98
N PHE A 357 -3.86 8.71 7.49
CA PHE A 357 -2.80 7.70 7.33
C PHE A 357 -2.54 6.97 8.65
N ARG A 358 -3.28 7.26 9.73
CA ARG A 358 -3.17 6.51 10.98
C ARG A 358 -3.35 5.02 10.74
N GLY A 359 -2.58 4.20 11.44
CA GLY A 359 -2.46 2.78 11.12
C GLY A 359 -3.78 2.01 11.13
N SER A 360 -4.66 2.32 12.09
CA SER A 360 -5.97 1.67 12.21
C SER A 360 -6.90 1.92 11.02
N ASP A 361 -6.89 3.11 10.43
CA ASP A 361 -7.72 3.43 9.25
C ASP A 361 -7.19 2.75 8.00
N LEU A 362 -5.87 2.71 7.83
CA LEU A 362 -5.22 2.01 6.70
C LEU A 362 -5.49 0.50 6.78
N GLU A 363 -5.30 -0.10 7.95
CA GLU A 363 -5.56 -1.52 8.17
C GLU A 363 -7.02 -1.88 7.86
N GLN A 364 -7.95 -1.09 8.39
CA GLN A 364 -9.38 -1.30 8.18
C GLN A 364 -9.75 -1.16 6.69
N TRP A 365 -9.26 -0.13 6.01
CA TRP A 365 -9.53 0.08 4.59
C TRP A 365 -9.00 -1.07 3.72
N VAL A 366 -7.77 -1.53 3.98
CA VAL A 366 -7.22 -2.66 3.21
C VAL A 366 -8.03 -3.92 3.45
N LYS A 367 -8.43 -4.20 4.70
CA LYS A 367 -9.26 -5.36 5.05
C LYS A 367 -10.61 -5.33 4.34
N GLU A 368 -11.21 -4.15 4.19
CA GLU A 368 -12.44 -3.97 3.42
C GLU A 368 -12.21 -4.25 1.93
N LYS A 369 -11.14 -3.72 1.34
CA LYS A 369 -10.82 -3.99 -0.08
C LYS A 369 -10.47 -5.45 -0.36
N GLU A 370 -9.79 -6.13 0.56
CA GLU A 370 -9.55 -7.57 0.48
C GLU A 370 -10.87 -8.35 0.47
N LYS A 371 -11.81 -7.97 1.34
CA LYS A 371 -13.15 -8.57 1.38
C LYS A 371 -13.93 -8.30 0.09
N ASP A 372 -13.94 -7.06 -0.38
CA ASP A 372 -14.59 -6.66 -1.63
C ASP A 372 -14.02 -7.48 -2.80
N SER A 373 -12.70 -7.61 -2.88
CA SER A 373 -12.01 -8.38 -3.93
C SER A 373 -12.46 -9.84 -3.95
N VAL A 374 -12.53 -10.50 -2.78
CA VAL A 374 -13.00 -11.89 -2.67
C VAL A 374 -14.45 -12.04 -3.15
N ILE A 375 -15.32 -11.11 -2.77
CA ILE A 375 -16.73 -11.11 -3.17
C ILE A 375 -16.87 -10.94 -4.69
N ILE A 376 -16.22 -9.91 -5.25
CA ILE A 376 -16.27 -9.57 -6.67
C ILE A 376 -15.72 -10.74 -7.49
N LYS A 377 -14.58 -11.31 -7.08
CA LYS A 377 -13.97 -12.47 -7.72
C LYS A 377 -14.89 -13.68 -7.75
N THR A 378 -15.60 -13.94 -6.65
CA THR A 378 -16.56 -15.05 -6.56
C THR A 378 -17.72 -14.85 -7.54
N LEU A 379 -18.30 -13.64 -7.59
CA LEU A 379 -19.36 -13.30 -8.53
C LEU A 379 -18.89 -13.38 -9.98
N LEU A 380 -17.70 -12.83 -10.27
CA LEU A 380 -17.08 -12.83 -11.59
C LEU A 380 -16.89 -14.25 -12.12
N ASN A 381 -16.33 -15.15 -11.30
CA ASN A 381 -16.16 -16.56 -11.68
C ASN A 381 -17.51 -17.22 -12.01
N GLN A 382 -18.55 -16.98 -11.20
CA GLN A 382 -19.88 -17.54 -11.46
C GLN A 382 -20.50 -17.01 -12.75
N LEU A 383 -20.34 -15.72 -13.05
CA LEU A 383 -20.82 -15.12 -14.30
C LEU A 383 -20.07 -15.70 -15.52
N ILE A 384 -18.75 -15.89 -15.40
CA ILE A 384 -17.92 -16.53 -16.43
C ILE A 384 -18.33 -18.00 -16.64
N ASP A 385 -18.61 -18.74 -15.56
CA ASP A 385 -19.11 -20.12 -15.64
C ASP A 385 -20.46 -20.21 -16.38
N PHE A 386 -21.27 -19.13 -16.35
CA PHE A 386 -22.49 -19.02 -17.15
C PHE A 386 -22.24 -18.59 -18.61
N GLY A 387 -20.97 -18.37 -18.99
CA GLY A 387 -20.56 -18.02 -20.35
C GLY A 387 -20.63 -16.52 -20.64
N ALA A 388 -20.63 -15.66 -19.62
CA ALA A 388 -20.51 -14.22 -19.81
C ALA A 388 -19.04 -13.81 -20.02
N THR A 389 -18.81 -12.75 -20.78
CA THR A 389 -17.46 -12.22 -21.03
C THR A 389 -17.25 -10.88 -20.31
N VAL A 390 -16.03 -10.65 -19.80
CA VAL A 390 -15.66 -9.44 -19.06
C VAL A 390 -15.30 -8.34 -20.05
N GLU A 391 -15.84 -7.15 -19.83
CA GLU A 391 -15.83 -6.07 -20.79
C GLU A 391 -14.53 -5.26 -20.82
N GLY A 392 -14.03 -5.04 -22.04
CA GLY A 392 -13.19 -3.89 -22.39
C GLY A 392 -13.63 -3.20 -23.69
N LYS A 393 -14.77 -3.60 -24.28
CA LYS A 393 -15.18 -3.25 -25.65
C LYS A 393 -16.71 -3.29 -25.89
N LEU A 394 -17.53 -2.83 -24.94
CA LEU A 394 -19.01 -2.79 -25.08
C LEU A 394 -19.44 -2.24 -26.44
N ASP A 395 -18.85 -1.11 -26.82
CA ASP A 395 -19.15 -0.42 -28.07
C ASP A 395 -18.86 -1.27 -29.31
N GLN A 396 -17.83 -2.12 -29.28
CA GLN A 396 -17.53 -3.01 -30.42
C GLN A 396 -18.54 -4.15 -30.53
N ILE A 397 -19.07 -4.62 -29.39
CA ILE A 397 -20.08 -5.69 -29.34
C ILE A 397 -21.44 -5.15 -29.77
N LEU A 398 -21.80 -3.93 -29.32
CA LEU A 398 -23.02 -3.24 -29.74
C LEU A 398 -23.01 -2.87 -31.23
N MET A 399 -21.83 -2.69 -31.83
CA MET A 399 -21.66 -2.39 -33.27
C MET A 399 -21.60 -3.64 -34.16
N ASP A 400 -21.55 -4.86 -33.60
CA ASP A 400 -21.57 -6.09 -34.39
C ASP A 400 -23.00 -6.39 -34.87
N LEU A 401 -23.24 -6.24 -36.17
CA LEU A 401 -24.53 -6.49 -36.82
C LEU A 401 -25.04 -7.94 -36.67
N LYS A 402 -24.20 -8.87 -36.20
CA LYS A 402 -24.60 -10.26 -35.88
C LYS A 402 -25.19 -10.40 -34.48
N VAL A 403 -25.02 -9.41 -33.61
CA VAL A 403 -25.54 -9.37 -32.24
C VAL A 403 -26.84 -8.60 -32.23
N LYS A 404 -27.94 -9.26 -31.85
CA LYS A 404 -29.25 -8.62 -31.72
C LYS A 404 -29.50 -8.10 -30.31
N ASN A 405 -29.15 -8.91 -29.31
CA ASN A 405 -29.46 -8.62 -27.90
C ASN A 405 -28.18 -8.73 -27.06
N VAL A 406 -27.99 -7.82 -26.11
CA VAL A 406 -26.90 -7.90 -25.12
C VAL A 406 -27.49 -7.83 -23.71
N VAL A 407 -27.20 -8.84 -22.89
CA VAL A 407 -27.57 -8.87 -21.47
C VAL A 407 -26.31 -8.63 -20.65
N SER A 408 -26.20 -7.47 -20.01
CA SER A 408 -25.04 -7.08 -19.21
C SER A 408 -25.34 -7.15 -17.72
N TYR A 409 -24.54 -7.92 -16.97
CA TYR A 409 -24.47 -7.80 -15.51
C TYR A 409 -23.50 -6.65 -15.19
N THR A 410 -24.04 -5.52 -14.75
CA THR A 410 -23.26 -4.29 -14.54
C THR A 410 -23.03 -4.03 -13.05
N PHE A 411 -21.76 -3.88 -12.64
CA PHE A 411 -21.39 -3.39 -11.32
C PHE A 411 -21.51 -1.86 -11.28
N THR A 412 -22.34 -1.35 -10.38
CA THR A 412 -22.80 0.04 -10.41
C THR A 412 -22.14 0.98 -9.41
N SER A 413 -21.37 0.42 -8.47
CA SER A 413 -20.85 1.15 -7.32
C SER A 413 -19.32 1.24 -7.28
N PHE A 414 -18.60 0.69 -8.27
CA PHE A 414 -17.14 0.82 -8.33
C PHE A 414 -16.68 2.25 -8.55
N GLU A 415 -17.47 3.09 -9.20
CA GLU A 415 -17.16 4.51 -9.44
C GLU A 415 -17.50 5.43 -8.27
N TRP A 416 -18.21 4.95 -7.24
CA TRP A 416 -18.58 5.80 -6.10
C TRP A 416 -17.32 6.32 -5.38
N PRO A 417 -17.30 7.58 -4.92
CA PRO A 417 -16.14 8.15 -4.25
C PRO A 417 -15.76 7.32 -3.02
N ASP A 418 -14.48 6.96 -2.91
CA ASP A 418 -13.98 6.27 -1.72
C ASP A 418 -13.75 7.30 -0.62
N VAL A 419 -14.38 7.11 0.53
CA VAL A 419 -14.41 8.14 1.54
C VAL A 419 -13.05 8.33 2.19
N LEU A 420 -12.26 7.27 2.40
CA LEU A 420 -10.89 7.40 2.93
C LEU A 420 -9.98 8.12 1.94
N LEU A 421 -10.02 7.75 0.65
CA LEU A 421 -9.26 8.46 -0.39
C LEU A 421 -9.68 9.93 -0.51
N SER A 422 -10.98 10.21 -0.36
CA SER A 422 -11.50 11.57 -0.33
C SER A 422 -11.01 12.34 0.90
N LYS A 423 -10.86 11.71 2.08
CA LYS A 423 -10.21 12.35 3.24
C LYS A 423 -8.74 12.64 3.00
N GLN A 424 -8.02 11.70 2.39
CA GLN A 424 -6.62 11.90 2.08
C GLN A 424 -6.44 13.09 1.14
N LYS A 425 -7.46 13.42 0.35
CA LYS A 425 -7.52 14.65 -0.46
C LYS A 425 -8.09 15.88 0.28
N ALA A 426 -9.09 15.75 1.17
CA ALA A 426 -9.89 16.88 1.71
C ALA A 426 -10.31 16.82 3.20
N PHE A 427 -9.98 15.74 3.93
CA PHE A 427 -10.13 15.56 5.39
C PHE A 427 -11.53 15.79 6.05
N LEU A 428 -12.49 14.89 5.80
CA LEU A 428 -13.77 14.71 6.54
C LEU A 428 -14.18 13.21 6.64
N LYS A 429 -15.08 12.75 7.55
CA LYS A 429 -15.29 11.32 8.00
C LYS A 429 -15.76 10.24 6.96
N SER A 430 -15.51 8.94 7.28
CA SER A 430 -15.51 7.72 6.38
C SER A 430 -16.82 6.92 6.40
N GLN A 431 -17.24 6.35 5.26
CA GLN A 431 -18.33 5.36 5.15
C GLN A 431 -18.08 4.35 4.00
N THR A 432 -18.51 3.10 4.15
CA THR A 432 -18.31 2.00 3.18
C THR A 432 -19.55 1.78 2.30
N TRP A 433 -19.34 1.40 1.03
CA TRP A 433 -20.43 1.17 0.08
C TRP A 433 -20.94 -0.28 0.07
N LEU A 434 -20.12 -1.29 0.40
CA LEU A 434 -20.49 -2.71 0.36
C LEU A 434 -21.19 -3.15 1.66
N THR A 435 -22.47 -2.78 1.79
CA THR A 435 -23.31 -3.15 2.93
C THR A 435 -24.00 -4.51 2.74
N GLY A 436 -24.54 -5.09 3.83
CA GLY A 436 -25.23 -6.37 3.78
C GLY A 436 -26.46 -6.40 2.85
N SER A 437 -27.18 -5.28 2.73
CA SER A 437 -28.33 -5.15 1.82
C SER A 437 -27.92 -5.10 0.35
N ILE A 438 -26.79 -4.45 0.05
CA ILE A 438 -26.22 -4.37 -1.30
C ILE A 438 -25.76 -5.76 -1.77
N TRP A 439 -25.13 -6.53 -0.88
CA TRP A 439 -24.75 -7.92 -1.16
C TRP A 439 -25.92 -8.82 -1.55
N GLU A 440 -27.04 -8.76 -0.82
CA GLU A 440 -28.22 -9.57 -1.14
C GLU A 440 -28.87 -9.15 -2.48
N THR A 441 -28.78 -7.86 -2.82
CA THR A 441 -29.20 -7.35 -4.13
C THR A 441 -28.35 -7.95 -5.26
N MET A 442 -27.03 -7.95 -5.10
CA MET A 442 -26.11 -8.53 -6.09
C MET A 442 -26.36 -10.03 -6.31
N LYS A 443 -26.55 -10.80 -5.23
CA LYS A 443 -26.92 -12.22 -5.32
C LYS A 443 -28.25 -12.45 -6.06
N LYS A 444 -29.25 -11.63 -5.77
CA LYS A 444 -30.56 -11.73 -6.42
C LYS A 444 -30.42 -11.50 -7.92
N ASN A 445 -29.70 -10.46 -8.31
CA ASN A 445 -29.44 -10.17 -9.72
C ASN A 445 -28.64 -11.29 -10.39
N LEU A 446 -27.67 -11.90 -9.72
CA LEU A 446 -26.92 -13.02 -10.26
C LEU A 446 -27.83 -14.24 -10.57
N LYS A 447 -28.79 -14.56 -9.68
CA LYS A 447 -29.76 -15.64 -9.92
C LYS A 447 -30.61 -15.35 -11.15
N ILE A 448 -31.09 -14.12 -11.30
CA ILE A 448 -31.88 -13.69 -12.47
C ILE A 448 -31.04 -13.82 -13.74
N PHE A 449 -29.78 -13.36 -13.71
CA PHE A 449 -28.87 -13.47 -14.85
C PHE A 449 -28.64 -14.93 -15.27
N LYS A 450 -28.45 -15.83 -14.29
CA LYS A 450 -28.33 -17.28 -14.53
C LYS A 450 -29.58 -17.84 -15.22
N GLU A 451 -30.77 -17.50 -14.72
CA GLU A 451 -32.03 -17.95 -15.31
C GLU A 451 -32.19 -17.46 -16.74
N LEU A 452 -31.93 -16.17 -17.00
CA LEU A 452 -31.96 -15.59 -18.35
C LEU A 452 -31.00 -16.31 -19.31
N ARG A 453 -29.81 -16.66 -18.84
CA ARG A 453 -28.84 -17.40 -19.65
C ARG A 453 -29.29 -18.82 -19.98
N LEU A 454 -29.79 -19.55 -18.98
CA LEU A 454 -30.25 -20.93 -19.17
C LEU A 454 -31.50 -21.03 -20.03
N SER A 455 -32.39 -20.03 -19.94
CA SER A 455 -33.63 -19.98 -20.73
C SER A 455 -33.40 -19.48 -22.16
N ASN A 456 -32.23 -18.93 -22.48
CA ASN A 456 -31.95 -18.40 -23.80
C ASN A 456 -31.16 -19.37 -24.69
N GLY A 457 -31.81 -19.86 -25.75
CA GLY A 457 -31.22 -20.71 -26.78
C GLY A 457 -30.75 -19.97 -28.05
N ASP A 458 -30.90 -18.65 -28.10
CA ASP A 458 -30.59 -17.83 -29.27
C ASP A 458 -29.08 -17.53 -29.38
N GLN A 459 -28.49 -17.83 -30.54
CA GLN A 459 -27.07 -17.56 -30.84
C GLN A 459 -26.77 -16.07 -31.09
N THR A 460 -27.80 -15.24 -31.27
CA THR A 460 -27.66 -13.79 -31.54
C THR A 460 -27.65 -12.92 -30.27
N THR A 461 -27.77 -13.54 -29.09
CA THR A 461 -27.75 -12.85 -27.80
C THR A 461 -26.43 -13.04 -27.05
N VAL A 462 -25.78 -11.94 -26.66
CA VAL A 462 -24.49 -11.94 -25.96
C VAL A 462 -24.68 -11.59 -24.48
N PHE A 463 -23.94 -12.28 -23.61
CA PHE A 463 -23.96 -12.03 -22.16
C PHE A 463 -22.63 -11.40 -21.73
N LEU A 464 -22.70 -10.25 -21.07
CA LEU A 464 -21.54 -9.42 -20.70
C LEU A 464 -21.49 -9.13 -19.21
N ILE A 465 -20.30 -8.76 -18.74
CA ILE A 465 -20.03 -8.28 -17.39
C ILE A 465 -19.33 -6.93 -17.50
N ALA A 466 -19.96 -5.88 -16.99
CA ALA A 466 -19.53 -4.49 -17.13
C ALA A 466 -19.39 -3.79 -15.78
N SER A 467 -18.77 -2.61 -15.76
CA SER A 467 -18.92 -1.64 -14.66
C SER A 467 -19.31 -0.28 -15.22
N LYS A 468 -20.31 0.36 -14.61
CA LYS A 468 -20.80 1.70 -14.95
C LYS A 468 -21.53 2.30 -13.77
N ALA A 469 -21.18 3.52 -13.35
CA ALA A 469 -21.86 4.21 -12.25
C ALA A 469 -23.39 4.24 -12.43
N HIS A 470 -24.11 3.84 -11.38
CA HIS A 470 -25.56 4.03 -11.30
C HIS A 470 -25.97 4.41 -9.88
N THR A 471 -26.67 5.53 -9.72
CA THR A 471 -27.09 6.04 -8.39
C THR A 471 -28.33 5.33 -7.87
N ILE A 472 -29.23 4.88 -8.76
CA ILE A 472 -30.54 4.30 -8.43
C ILE A 472 -30.43 2.81 -8.00
N HIS A 473 -29.40 2.10 -8.43
CA HIS A 473 -29.26 0.65 -8.22
C HIS A 473 -27.89 0.34 -7.61
N PRO A 474 -27.69 0.48 -6.29
CA PRO A 474 -26.40 0.23 -5.67
C PRO A 474 -26.03 -1.26 -5.68
N GLY A 475 -24.75 -1.56 -5.94
CA GLY A 475 -24.21 -2.91 -6.03
C GLY A 475 -24.10 -3.42 -7.45
N SER A 476 -25.22 -3.85 -8.02
CA SER A 476 -25.30 -4.30 -9.41
C SER A 476 -26.70 -4.12 -10.00
N CYS A 477 -26.78 -4.17 -11.32
CA CYS A 477 -28.02 -4.31 -12.09
C CYS A 477 -27.82 -5.21 -13.32
N ILE A 478 -28.93 -5.59 -13.96
CA ILE A 478 -28.91 -6.24 -15.29
C ILE A 478 -29.40 -5.21 -16.29
N LEU A 479 -28.59 -4.90 -17.29
CA LEU A 479 -28.93 -4.03 -18.42
C LEU A 479 -29.19 -4.88 -19.66
N LEU A 480 -30.20 -4.53 -20.44
CA LEU A 480 -30.53 -5.18 -21.69
C LEU A 480 -30.38 -4.15 -22.82
N TYR A 481 -29.62 -4.51 -23.85
CA TYR A 481 -29.49 -3.72 -25.06
C TYR A 481 -30.11 -4.48 -26.23
N GLU A 482 -31.04 -3.87 -26.94
CA GLU A 482 -31.69 -4.43 -28.12
C GLU A 482 -31.30 -3.61 -29.36
N ASN A 483 -30.80 -4.28 -30.41
CA ASN A 483 -30.32 -3.68 -31.66
C ASN A 483 -29.33 -2.50 -31.47
N GLY A 484 -28.43 -2.61 -30.49
CA GLY A 484 -27.42 -1.58 -30.22
C GLY A 484 -27.91 -0.36 -29.43
N SER A 485 -29.15 -0.38 -28.92
CA SER A 485 -29.73 0.66 -28.08
C SER A 485 -30.05 0.16 -26.66
N ASP A 486 -29.77 0.98 -25.65
CA ASP A 486 -29.97 0.66 -24.23
C ASP A 486 -31.45 0.78 -23.85
N GLU A 487 -32.17 -0.34 -23.69
CA GLU A 487 -33.55 -0.33 -23.18
C GLU A 487 -33.61 0.15 -21.72
N ALA A 488 -32.48 0.14 -21.01
CA ALA A 488 -32.37 0.54 -19.61
C ALA A 488 -31.74 1.93 -19.43
N SER A 489 -31.66 2.74 -20.50
CA SER A 489 -31.64 4.18 -20.28
C SER A 489 -33.01 4.56 -19.70
N LEU A 490 -33.01 5.09 -18.47
CA LEU A 490 -34.07 5.98 -18.02
C LEU A 490 -34.02 7.18 -18.99
N ASN A 491 -34.62 7.02 -20.17
CA ASN A 491 -34.55 8.01 -21.21
C ASN A 491 -35.57 9.07 -20.80
N ASN A 492 -35.09 10.11 -20.10
CA ASN A 492 -35.88 11.24 -19.61
C ASN A 492 -36.56 12.07 -20.73
N ASN A 493 -36.66 11.53 -21.95
CA ASN A 493 -37.25 12.19 -23.11
C ASN A 493 -38.56 11.48 -23.52
N LEU A 494 -39.51 11.43 -22.59
CA LEU A 494 -40.92 11.11 -22.90
C LEU A 494 -41.42 11.98 -24.09
N ASP A 495 -40.93 13.21 -24.16
CA ASP A 495 -41.27 14.19 -25.20
C ASP A 495 -40.92 13.72 -26.62
N SER A 496 -39.86 12.93 -26.83
CA SER A 496 -39.52 12.46 -28.19
C SER A 496 -40.48 11.39 -28.70
N PHE A 497 -41.07 10.58 -27.81
CA PHE A 497 -42.07 9.56 -28.15
C PHE A 497 -43.47 10.16 -28.33
N LEU A 498 -43.79 11.24 -27.60
CA LEU A 498 -45.05 11.98 -27.78
C LEU A 498 -45.13 12.73 -29.12
N LEU A 499 -43.98 13.06 -29.72
CA LEU A 499 -43.88 13.75 -31.02
C LEU A 499 -43.92 12.80 -32.23
N ASP A 500 -43.86 11.49 -32.02
CA ASP A 500 -43.87 10.50 -33.10
C ASP A 500 -45.31 10.20 -33.54
N THR A 501 -45.69 10.76 -34.69
CA THR A 501 -47.03 10.59 -35.30
C THR A 501 -47.37 9.16 -35.73
N SER A 502 -46.41 8.23 -35.72
CA SER A 502 -46.64 6.81 -36.00
C SER A 502 -47.15 6.02 -34.79
N ILE A 503 -47.03 6.59 -33.58
CA ILE A 503 -47.50 6.00 -32.32
C ILE A 503 -48.92 6.51 -32.04
N LYS A 504 -49.89 5.60 -32.01
CA LYS A 504 -51.29 5.95 -31.74
C LYS A 504 -51.60 5.99 -30.25
N ASN A 505 -51.09 5.00 -29.51
CA ASN A 505 -51.29 4.86 -28.07
C ASN A 505 -49.94 4.62 -27.39
N LEU A 506 -49.62 5.37 -26.34
CA LEU A 506 -48.43 5.16 -25.51
C LEU A 506 -48.85 4.88 -24.07
N VAL A 507 -48.53 3.69 -23.58
CA VAL A 507 -48.82 3.25 -22.20
C VAL A 507 -47.53 3.30 -21.40
N CYS A 508 -47.45 4.19 -20.42
CA CYS A 508 -46.24 4.44 -19.64
C CYS A 508 -46.41 4.04 -18.17
N TYR A 509 -45.64 3.05 -17.71
CA TYR A 509 -45.49 2.80 -16.27
C TYR A 509 -44.55 3.84 -15.68
N THR A 510 -45.11 4.76 -14.90
CA THR A 510 -44.39 5.94 -14.41
C THR A 510 -44.12 5.82 -12.92
N PHE A 511 -42.86 5.94 -12.53
CA PHE A 511 -42.48 6.13 -11.13
C PHE A 511 -42.75 7.57 -10.73
N SER A 512 -43.73 7.75 -9.86
CA SER A 512 -44.31 9.05 -9.51
C SER A 512 -43.70 9.72 -8.29
N SER A 513 -42.85 8.98 -7.55
CA SER A 513 -42.26 9.44 -6.28
C SER A 513 -40.73 9.41 -6.26
N LEU A 514 -40.08 9.02 -7.36
CA LEU A 514 -38.61 9.02 -7.47
C LEU A 514 -38.02 10.42 -7.61
N ASP A 515 -38.72 11.33 -8.30
CA ASP A 515 -38.29 12.72 -8.53
C ASP A 515 -38.87 13.71 -7.51
N LEU A 516 -39.46 13.22 -6.41
CA LEU A 516 -39.91 14.11 -5.33
C LEU A 516 -38.68 14.65 -4.58
N PRO A 517 -38.65 15.95 -4.26
CA PRO A 517 -37.53 16.53 -3.53
C PRO A 517 -37.40 15.87 -2.16
N ASP A 518 -36.17 15.54 -1.79
CA ASP A 518 -35.84 14.97 -0.47
C ASP A 518 -35.77 16.12 0.55
N ASP A 519 -36.62 16.04 1.58
CA ASP A 519 -36.74 17.07 2.60
C ASP A 519 -35.43 17.29 3.37
N LEU A 520 -34.61 16.23 3.55
CA LEU A 520 -33.31 16.31 4.22
C LEU A 520 -32.25 16.98 3.32
N LEU A 521 -32.24 16.67 2.03
CA LEU A 521 -31.36 17.35 1.07
C LEU A 521 -31.74 18.83 0.89
N SER A 522 -33.05 19.13 0.88
CA SER A 522 -33.57 20.50 0.83
C SER A 522 -33.20 21.29 2.09
N ASP A 523 -33.30 20.67 3.27
CA ASP A 523 -32.86 21.27 4.55
C ASP A 523 -31.33 21.49 4.59
N GLN A 524 -30.54 20.59 4.00
CA GLN A 524 -29.08 20.72 3.90
C GLN A 524 -28.64 21.82 2.93
N GLU A 525 -29.29 21.94 1.76
CA GLU A 525 -29.03 23.04 0.81
C GLU A 525 -29.42 24.40 1.41
N ASN A 526 -30.53 24.45 2.15
CA ASN A 526 -30.94 25.66 2.89
C ASN A 526 -29.95 26.03 4.01
N PHE A 527 -29.31 25.05 4.66
CA PHE A 527 -28.28 25.28 5.67
C PHE A 527 -26.96 25.80 5.07
N LEU A 528 -26.64 25.42 3.83
CA LEU A 528 -25.43 25.81 3.12
C LEU A 528 -25.55 27.16 2.40
N ASN A 529 -26.74 27.77 2.37
CA ASN A 529 -26.97 29.06 1.73
C ASN A 529 -26.70 30.24 2.71
N PRO A 530 -25.68 31.11 2.50
CA PRO A 530 -25.25 32.10 3.48
C PRO A 530 -26.29 33.17 3.86
N GLN A 531 -27.32 33.36 3.03
CA GLN A 531 -28.35 34.38 3.26
C GLN A 531 -29.46 33.95 4.24
N MET A 532 -29.59 32.66 4.58
CA MET A 532 -30.59 32.17 5.52
C MET A 532 -30.08 31.94 6.95
N MET A 533 -28.77 32.06 7.18
CA MET A 533 -28.14 31.93 8.52
C MET A 533 -28.60 32.97 9.55
N LYS A 534 -29.39 33.99 9.16
CA LYS A 534 -29.87 35.03 10.08
C LYS A 534 -31.29 34.87 10.61
N ARG A 535 -32.03 33.78 10.29
CA ARG A 535 -33.45 33.71 10.72
C ARG A 535 -33.96 32.50 11.47
N ASN A 536 -33.26 31.37 11.57
CA ASN A 536 -33.80 30.22 12.31
C ASN A 536 -32.74 29.58 13.22
N SER A 537 -32.46 30.22 14.35
CA SER A 537 -31.76 29.61 15.48
C SER A 537 -32.77 29.00 16.46
N GLU A 538 -33.68 28.15 16.01
CA GLU A 538 -34.58 27.38 16.90
C GLU A 538 -35.43 26.38 16.08
N LYS A 539 -34.80 25.30 15.59
CA LYS A 539 -35.47 24.02 15.32
C LYS A 539 -34.39 22.96 15.11
N LYS A 540 -34.30 22.02 16.05
CA LYS A 540 -33.55 20.77 15.81
C LYS A 540 -34.24 20.03 14.66
N PRO A 541 -33.51 19.54 13.64
CA PRO A 541 -34.10 18.65 12.66
C PRO A 541 -34.51 17.37 13.40
N ASN A 542 -35.81 17.07 13.40
CA ASN A 542 -36.29 15.75 13.82
C ASN A 542 -35.83 14.76 12.76
N ALA A 543 -34.71 14.09 13.04
CA ALA A 543 -34.12 13.09 12.17
C ALA A 543 -34.90 11.78 12.24
N GLU A 544 -35.94 11.66 11.41
CA GLU A 544 -36.36 10.38 10.83
C GLU A 544 -36.65 10.64 9.35
N SER A 545 -35.79 10.15 8.45
CA SER A 545 -36.13 10.13 7.02
C SER A 545 -37.28 9.13 6.84
N GLN A 546 -38.51 9.62 6.73
CA GLN A 546 -39.63 8.76 6.37
C GLN A 546 -39.50 8.42 4.88
N THR A 547 -39.12 7.18 4.59
CA THR A 547 -39.12 6.66 3.23
C THR A 547 -40.55 6.73 2.66
N TRP A 548 -40.70 7.28 1.46
CA TRP A 548 -41.97 7.23 0.73
C TRP A 548 -42.37 5.78 0.38
N LEU A 549 -41.43 4.84 0.46
CA LEU A 549 -41.61 3.43 0.13
C LEU A 549 -42.23 2.64 1.30
N THR A 550 -43.45 3.03 1.69
CA THR A 550 -44.23 2.33 2.72
C THR A 550 -44.87 1.04 2.18
N GLY A 551 -45.28 0.14 3.08
CA GLY A 551 -45.86 -1.16 2.68
C GLY A 551 -47.12 -1.06 1.81
N SER A 552 -47.95 -0.03 1.99
CA SER A 552 -49.14 0.21 1.15
C SER A 552 -48.76 0.70 -0.25
N ILE A 553 -47.70 1.48 -0.36
CA ILE A 553 -47.17 1.98 -1.64
C ILE A 553 -46.53 0.83 -2.43
N TRP A 554 -45.81 -0.07 -1.75
CA TRP A 554 -45.26 -1.29 -2.35
C TRP A 554 -46.33 -2.18 -3.00
N GLU A 555 -47.47 -2.40 -2.32
CA GLU A 555 -48.56 -3.20 -2.87
C GLU A 555 -49.27 -2.50 -4.04
N THR A 556 -49.36 -1.17 -4.01
CA THR A 556 -49.87 -0.38 -5.13
C THR A 556 -48.97 -0.50 -6.36
N MET A 557 -47.65 -0.39 -6.16
CA MET A 557 -46.67 -0.53 -7.24
C MET A 557 -46.71 -1.91 -7.88
N LYS A 558 -46.84 -2.98 -7.08
CA LYS A 558 -47.03 -4.34 -7.58
C LYS A 558 -48.33 -4.51 -8.34
N LYS A 559 -49.44 -3.92 -7.86
CA LYS A 559 -50.73 -3.98 -8.54
C LYS A 559 -50.64 -3.31 -9.91
N ASN A 560 -50.09 -2.10 -9.97
CA ASN A 560 -49.89 -1.38 -11.22
C ASN A 560 -48.96 -2.14 -12.18
N LEU A 561 -47.91 -2.79 -11.66
CA LEU A 561 -47.00 -3.58 -12.49
C LEU A 561 -47.69 -4.82 -13.09
N LYS A 562 -48.60 -5.46 -12.34
CA LYS A 562 -49.43 -6.56 -12.87
C LYS A 562 -50.37 -6.07 -13.97
N ILE A 563 -51.05 -4.96 -13.74
CA ILE A 563 -51.95 -4.35 -14.74
C ILE A 563 -51.17 -3.98 -16.00
N PHE A 564 -50.00 -3.35 -15.86
CA PHE A 564 -49.15 -3.00 -16.99
C PHE A 564 -48.70 -4.24 -17.79
N LYS A 565 -48.34 -5.33 -17.10
CA LYS A 565 -48.02 -6.62 -17.76
C LYS A 565 -49.22 -7.22 -18.50
N GLU A 566 -50.41 -7.20 -17.89
CA GLU A 566 -51.64 -7.70 -18.53
C GLU A 566 -52.02 -6.88 -19.77
N LEU A 567 -51.87 -5.55 -19.71
CA LEU A 567 -52.08 -4.65 -20.84
C LEU A 567 -51.10 -4.94 -21.99
N ARG A 568 -49.81 -5.15 -21.69
CA ARG A 568 -48.80 -5.52 -22.69
C ARG A 568 -49.07 -6.87 -23.34
N LEU A 569 -49.55 -7.84 -22.59
CA LEU A 569 -49.86 -9.18 -23.09
C LEU A 569 -51.17 -9.24 -23.90
N SER A 570 -52.11 -8.33 -23.63
CA SER A 570 -53.43 -8.30 -24.27
C SER A 570 -53.47 -7.41 -25.53
N ASN A 571 -52.52 -6.48 -25.68
CA ASN A 571 -52.40 -5.63 -26.87
C ASN A 571 -51.34 -6.18 -27.84
N GLY A 572 -51.79 -6.73 -28.97
CA GLY A 572 -50.94 -7.24 -30.06
C GLY A 572 -50.80 -6.28 -31.25
N ASP A 573 -51.24 -5.03 -31.12
CA ASP A 573 -51.29 -4.07 -32.22
C ASP A 573 -49.99 -3.27 -32.34
N GLN A 574 -49.42 -3.14 -33.55
CA GLN A 574 -48.11 -2.53 -33.80
C GLN A 574 -48.06 -1.01 -33.57
N THR A 575 -49.21 -0.39 -33.24
CA THR A 575 -49.37 1.05 -33.05
C THR A 575 -49.41 1.48 -31.58
N THR A 576 -49.28 0.53 -30.64
CA THR A 576 -49.25 0.78 -29.20
C THR A 576 -47.86 0.52 -28.62
N VAL A 577 -47.25 1.53 -28.00
CA VAL A 577 -45.92 1.45 -27.39
C VAL A 577 -46.04 1.40 -25.87
N PHE A 578 -45.25 0.52 -25.23
CA PHE A 578 -45.18 0.38 -23.78
C PHE A 578 -43.83 0.88 -23.28
N LEU A 579 -43.83 1.78 -22.30
CA LEU A 579 -42.61 2.41 -21.80
C LEU A 579 -42.59 2.49 -20.28
N ILE A 580 -41.40 2.70 -19.70
CA ILE A 580 -41.20 2.92 -18.27
C ILE A 580 -40.47 4.25 -18.09
N ALA A 581 -41.01 5.15 -17.28
CA ALA A 581 -40.43 6.47 -17.05
C ALA A 581 -40.46 6.87 -15.58
N SER A 582 -39.81 7.98 -15.25
CA SER A 582 -39.95 8.68 -13.97
C SER A 582 -40.49 10.08 -14.23
N LYS A 583 -41.54 10.46 -13.52
CA LYS A 583 -42.12 11.81 -13.56
C LYS A 583 -42.88 12.05 -12.26
N ALA A 584 -42.49 13.06 -11.50
CA ALA A 584 -43.13 13.38 -10.22
C ALA A 584 -44.64 13.58 -10.38
N HIS A 585 -45.43 12.85 -9.58
CA HIS A 585 -46.89 12.95 -9.58
C HIS A 585 -47.44 12.84 -8.15
N THR A 586 -47.98 13.94 -7.62
CA THR A 586 -48.35 14.06 -6.20
C THR A 586 -49.61 13.29 -5.82
N ILE A 587 -50.47 12.96 -6.80
CA ILE A 587 -51.78 12.31 -6.57
C ILE A 587 -51.65 10.78 -6.42
N HIS A 588 -50.63 10.17 -7.03
CA HIS A 588 -50.45 8.72 -7.08
C HIS A 588 -49.08 8.34 -6.56
N PRO A 589 -48.87 8.19 -5.24
CA PRO A 589 -47.55 7.91 -4.70
C PRO A 589 -47.02 6.52 -5.10
N GLY A 590 -45.74 6.48 -5.48
CA GLY A 590 -44.96 5.29 -5.85
C GLY A 590 -44.93 4.96 -7.34
N SER A 591 -46.08 4.64 -7.93
CA SER A 591 -46.19 4.46 -9.39
C SER A 591 -47.60 4.71 -9.89
N CYS A 592 -47.73 5.05 -11.17
CA CYS A 592 -48.99 5.05 -11.91
C CYS A 592 -48.77 4.51 -13.34
N ILE A 593 -49.85 4.22 -14.05
CA ILE A 593 -49.82 3.95 -15.49
C ILE A 593 -50.48 5.14 -16.15
N LEU A 594 -49.77 5.81 -17.05
CA LEU A 594 -50.27 6.93 -17.85
C LEU A 594 -50.52 6.42 -19.27
N LEU A 595 -51.63 6.86 -19.87
CA LEU A 595 -51.99 6.52 -21.24
C LEU A 595 -52.04 7.83 -22.04
N TYR A 596 -51.23 7.90 -23.08
CA TYR A 596 -51.21 9.00 -24.02
C TYR A 596 -51.84 8.52 -25.33
N GLU A 597 -52.99 9.09 -25.70
CA GLU A 597 -53.63 8.83 -26.99
C GLU A 597 -53.32 9.98 -27.94
N ASN A 598 -52.78 9.66 -29.12
CA ASN A 598 -52.38 10.62 -30.17
C ASN A 598 -51.48 11.77 -29.66
N GLY A 599 -50.58 11.50 -28.70
CA GLY A 599 -49.63 12.48 -28.19
C GLY A 599 -50.18 13.45 -27.13
N SER A 600 -51.40 13.24 -26.62
CA SER A 600 -51.95 14.00 -25.48
C SER A 600 -52.34 13.09 -24.31
N ASP A 601 -52.10 13.57 -23.09
CA ASP A 601 -52.56 12.92 -21.83
C ASP A 601 -54.08 13.08 -21.74
N GLU A 602 -54.84 11.98 -21.66
CA GLU A 602 -56.21 12.05 -21.13
C GLU A 602 -56.14 11.94 -19.59
N ALA A 603 -56.76 12.93 -18.93
CA ALA A 603 -56.63 13.26 -17.51
C ALA A 603 -56.96 12.16 -16.50
#